data_AF-A0AAU9D8H2-F1
#
_entry.id   AF-A0AAU9D8H2-F1
#
_cell.length_a   1.000
_cell.length_b   1.000
_cell.length_c   1.000
_cell.angle_alpha   90.00
_cell.angle_beta   90.00
_cell.angle_gamma   90.00
#
_symmetry.space_group_name_H-M   'P 1'
#
loop_
_entity.id
_entity.type
_entity.pdbx_description
1 polymer ?
#
loop_
_entity_poly.entity_id
_entity_poly.type
_entity_poly.pdbx_seq_one_letter_code
_entity_poly.pdbx_strand_id
1 'polypeptide(L)'
;MSEMGNVGYLFYKKLYENKEKLLLEICKGNAKKLNDGKEGEDKVIENILSHKLNTETNKEEVKDLETFKLKITYPGLLIGSGYNHDSGLEEDFKLGFFFDYTTGLPVIPGSSIKGVLRSVFPSEKDDEEKREGKREYINEILSKDFSFEELKEIELEIFEGIKGGEKIPMKDRDIFYDAEIVEVKDKIFEDDYLCPHGDNPLKAPKPLRFLKVAPGAVFEFKFDLKEGILGEEEKKSLFEEILLDLGIGAKTNVGYGQFE
;
A
#
# COMPACT_ATOMS: atom_id res chain seq x y z
N MET A 1 -5.55 -31.31 5.64
CA MET A 1 -6.26 -30.10 5.22
C MET A 1 -5.78 -29.00 6.15
N SER A 2 -4.84 -28.17 5.73
CA SER A 2 -4.44 -27.01 6.53
C SER A 2 -5.63 -26.04 6.54
N GLU A 3 -6.12 -25.67 7.71
CA GLU A 3 -7.01 -24.52 7.85
C GLU A 3 -6.23 -23.30 7.34
N MET A 4 -6.46 -22.87 6.10
CA MET A 4 -5.98 -21.58 5.60
C MET A 4 -6.76 -20.50 6.33
N GLY A 5 -6.30 -20.15 7.53
CA GLY A 5 -6.83 -19.03 8.30
C GLY A 5 -6.51 -17.68 7.65
N ASN A 6 -7.22 -16.65 8.09
CA ASN A 6 -6.96 -15.25 7.71
C ASN A 6 -5.46 -14.91 7.92
N VAL A 7 -4.77 -14.47 6.87
CA VAL A 7 -3.31 -14.25 6.89
C VAL A 7 -2.91 -13.16 7.90
N GLY A 8 -3.73 -12.12 8.05
CA GLY A 8 -3.51 -11.08 9.05
C GLY A 8 -3.53 -11.64 10.48
N TYR A 9 -4.44 -12.58 10.78
CA TYR A 9 -4.45 -13.30 12.05
C TYR A 9 -3.21 -14.18 12.23
N LEU A 10 -2.79 -14.90 11.18
CA LEU A 10 -1.58 -15.71 11.22
C LEU A 10 -0.34 -14.85 11.53
N PHE A 11 -0.22 -13.72 10.84
CA PHE A 11 0.90 -12.78 10.97
C PHE A 11 0.93 -12.13 12.36
N TYR A 12 -0.16 -11.47 12.79
CA TYR A 12 -0.13 -10.68 14.03
C TYR A 12 -0.39 -11.46 15.32
N LYS A 13 -0.99 -12.66 15.25
CA LYS A 13 -1.38 -13.43 16.44
C LYS A 13 -0.74 -14.81 16.46
N LYS A 14 -0.99 -15.64 15.46
CA LYS A 14 -0.57 -17.06 15.49
C LYS A 14 0.94 -17.22 15.58
N LEU A 15 1.70 -16.34 14.91
CA LEU A 15 3.17 -16.33 14.96
C LEU A 15 3.73 -16.20 16.39
N TYR A 16 2.96 -15.60 17.30
CA TYR A 16 3.41 -15.27 18.66
C TYR A 16 2.71 -16.04 19.78
N GLU A 17 1.69 -16.84 19.48
CA GLU A 17 0.84 -17.51 20.47
C GLU A 17 1.63 -18.43 21.41
N ASN A 18 2.62 -19.16 20.88
CA ASN A 18 3.47 -20.04 21.70
C ASN A 18 4.68 -19.31 22.32
N LYS A 19 4.84 -18.01 22.04
CA LYS A 19 5.97 -17.18 22.48
C LYS A 19 5.61 -16.24 23.62
N GLU A 20 4.37 -16.21 24.11
CA GLU A 20 3.94 -15.23 25.12
C GLU A 20 4.84 -15.22 26.37
N LYS A 21 5.24 -16.39 26.87
CA LYS A 21 6.16 -16.49 28.02
C LYS A 21 7.56 -15.96 27.68
N LEU A 22 8.10 -16.29 26.50
CA LEU A 22 9.40 -15.83 26.03
C LEU A 22 9.41 -14.30 25.80
N LEU A 23 8.36 -13.78 25.15
CA LEU A 23 8.16 -12.35 24.94
C LEU A 23 8.04 -11.60 26.27
N LEU A 24 7.34 -12.18 27.26
CA LEU A 24 7.25 -11.61 28.60
C LEU A 24 8.61 -11.56 29.30
N GLU A 25 9.47 -12.56 29.12
CA GLU A 25 10.83 -12.57 29.66
C GLU A 25 11.78 -11.60 28.95
N ILE A 26 11.63 -11.42 27.63
CA ILE A 26 12.34 -10.38 26.85
C ILE A 26 11.94 -8.99 27.35
N CYS A 27 10.64 -8.73 27.52
CA CYS A 27 10.14 -7.45 28.07
C CYS A 27 10.63 -7.16 29.49
N LYS A 28 10.88 -8.20 30.29
CA LYS A 28 11.44 -8.08 31.65
C LYS A 28 12.97 -7.90 31.67
N GLY A 29 13.63 -7.90 30.51
CA GLY A 29 15.09 -7.78 30.39
C GLY A 29 15.87 -9.00 30.86
N ASN A 30 15.19 -10.14 31.07
CA ASN A 30 15.76 -11.33 31.70
C ASN A 30 16.13 -12.44 30.69
N ALA A 31 15.63 -12.38 29.46
CA ALA A 31 15.92 -13.40 28.44
C ALA A 31 17.21 -13.08 27.66
N LYS A 32 18.15 -14.02 27.65
CA LYS A 32 19.11 -14.15 26.54
C LYS A 32 18.35 -14.69 25.33
N LYS A 33 18.60 -14.12 24.14
CA LYS A 33 18.10 -14.61 22.84
C LYS A 33 18.23 -16.15 22.77
N LEU A 34 17.12 -16.85 22.97
CA LEU A 34 17.05 -18.32 22.93
C LEU A 34 16.42 -18.73 21.59
N ASN A 35 17.02 -19.74 20.96
CA ASN A 35 16.66 -20.30 19.65
C ASN A 35 15.57 -21.39 19.74
N ASP A 36 14.85 -21.49 20.87
CA ASP A 36 13.90 -22.58 21.11
C ASP A 36 12.48 -22.17 20.68
N GLY A 37 12.13 -22.56 19.44
CA GLY A 37 10.80 -22.31 18.85
C GLY A 37 10.63 -22.67 17.36
N LYS A 38 11.70 -23.12 16.68
CA LYS A 38 11.81 -23.12 15.21
C LYS A 38 10.71 -23.86 14.43
N GLU A 39 10.38 -25.11 14.78
CA GLU A 39 9.50 -25.93 13.93
C GLU A 39 8.04 -25.43 13.80
N GLY A 40 7.53 -24.68 14.78
CA GLY A 40 6.16 -24.15 14.76
C GLY A 40 6.06 -22.84 13.99
N GLU A 41 7.08 -21.99 14.08
CA GLU A 41 7.17 -20.69 13.42
C GLU A 41 7.35 -20.84 11.91
N ASP A 42 8.25 -21.73 11.50
CA ASP A 42 8.53 -22.03 10.10
C ASP A 42 7.24 -22.45 9.37
N LYS A 43 6.36 -23.23 10.03
CA LYS A 43 5.07 -23.64 9.45
C LYS A 43 4.08 -22.50 9.31
N VAL A 44 4.01 -21.57 10.28
CA VAL A 44 3.10 -20.40 10.17
C VAL A 44 3.58 -19.48 9.07
N ILE A 45 4.89 -19.24 8.98
CA ILE A 45 5.50 -18.44 7.91
C ILE A 45 5.29 -19.11 6.56
N GLU A 46 5.49 -20.42 6.45
CA GLU A 46 5.21 -21.18 5.23
C GLU A 46 3.73 -21.08 4.83
N ASN A 47 2.79 -21.13 5.77
CA ASN A 47 1.36 -20.95 5.49
C ASN A 47 1.03 -19.53 4.99
N ILE A 48 1.72 -18.50 5.49
CA ILE A 48 1.57 -17.11 5.01
C ILE A 48 2.10 -16.99 3.58
N LEU A 49 3.31 -17.49 3.33
CA LEU A 49 3.98 -17.36 2.02
C LEU A 49 3.38 -18.26 0.93
N SER A 50 2.78 -19.39 1.31
CA SER A 50 2.07 -20.30 0.38
C SER A 50 0.58 -19.96 0.22
N HIS A 51 0.10 -18.89 0.85
CA HIS A 51 -1.30 -18.50 0.76
C HIS A 51 -1.67 -18.19 -0.70
N LYS A 52 -2.76 -18.81 -1.17
CA LYS A 52 -3.25 -18.66 -2.54
C LYS A 52 -4.41 -17.69 -2.58
N LEU A 53 -4.49 -16.94 -3.67
CA LEU A 53 -5.63 -16.07 -3.92
C LEU A 53 -6.85 -16.96 -4.20
N ASN A 54 -7.89 -16.85 -3.38
CA ASN A 54 -9.16 -17.49 -3.65
C ASN A 54 -10.07 -16.50 -4.38
N THR A 55 -10.26 -16.72 -5.68
CA THR A 55 -11.07 -15.85 -6.54
C THR A 55 -12.57 -16.15 -6.47
N GLU A 56 -13.00 -17.11 -5.64
CA GLU A 56 -14.41 -17.56 -5.56
C GLU A 56 -15.33 -16.66 -4.71
N THR A 57 -14.89 -15.47 -4.30
CA THR A 57 -15.79 -14.49 -3.72
C THR A 57 -16.67 -13.88 -4.81
N ASN A 58 -17.99 -14.11 -4.71
CA ASN A 58 -19.02 -13.39 -5.45
C ASN A 58 -18.85 -11.88 -5.18
N LYS A 59 -18.01 -11.20 -5.97
CA LYS A 59 -17.98 -9.74 -6.00
C LYS A 59 -19.25 -9.33 -6.71
N GLU A 60 -20.23 -8.83 -5.97
CA GLU A 60 -21.30 -8.06 -6.58
C GLU A 60 -20.63 -6.91 -7.32
N GLU A 61 -20.66 -6.94 -8.65
CA GLU A 61 -20.22 -5.81 -9.47
C GLU A 61 -21.10 -4.62 -9.10
N VAL A 62 -20.51 -3.68 -8.36
CA VAL A 62 -21.11 -2.37 -8.17
C VAL A 62 -21.15 -1.74 -9.56
N LYS A 63 -22.36 -1.63 -10.12
CA LYS A 63 -22.57 -0.97 -11.41
C LYS A 63 -22.09 0.47 -11.31
N ASP A 64 -21.50 0.97 -12.39
CA ASP A 64 -21.12 2.37 -12.59
C ASP A 64 -19.89 2.84 -11.78
N LEU A 65 -18.89 1.98 -11.57
CA LEU A 65 -17.58 2.39 -11.03
C LEU A 65 -16.53 2.49 -12.13
N GLU A 66 -15.71 3.54 -12.06
CA GLU A 66 -14.51 3.66 -12.87
C GLU A 66 -13.40 2.80 -12.28
N THR A 67 -12.84 1.93 -13.11
CA THR A 67 -11.83 0.96 -12.69
C THR A 67 -10.70 0.83 -13.71
N PHE A 68 -9.51 0.54 -13.20
CA PHE A 68 -8.35 0.11 -13.97
C PHE A 68 -7.50 -0.85 -13.14
N LYS A 69 -6.66 -1.63 -13.81
CA LYS A 69 -5.86 -2.69 -13.20
C LYS A 69 -4.39 -2.42 -13.45
N LEU A 70 -3.61 -2.38 -12.38
CA LEU A 70 -2.17 -2.20 -12.46
C LEU A 70 -1.45 -3.39 -11.84
N LYS A 71 -0.36 -3.81 -12.49
CA LYS A 71 0.44 -4.95 -12.05
C LYS A 71 1.69 -4.45 -11.33
N ILE A 72 1.97 -5.02 -10.16
CA ILE A 72 3.16 -4.65 -9.37
C ILE A 72 4.43 -5.15 -10.05
N THR A 73 5.43 -4.29 -10.15
CA THR A 73 6.75 -4.62 -10.68
C THR A 73 7.76 -4.95 -9.57
N TYR A 74 8.97 -5.37 -9.95
CA TYR A 74 10.04 -5.67 -8.98
C TYR A 74 10.49 -4.38 -8.26
N PRO A 75 10.68 -4.39 -6.92
CA PRO A 75 10.82 -5.53 -6.01
C PRO A 75 9.53 -5.99 -5.33
N GLY A 76 8.36 -5.44 -5.66
CA GLY A 76 7.10 -5.75 -5.00
C GLY A 76 6.53 -4.56 -4.23
N LEU A 77 5.43 -4.76 -3.50
CA LEU A 77 4.74 -3.71 -2.77
C LEU A 77 4.86 -3.90 -1.26
N LEU A 78 5.30 -2.84 -0.57
CA LEU A 78 5.36 -2.78 0.89
C LEU A 78 4.31 -1.80 1.41
N ILE A 79 3.32 -2.30 2.14
CA ILE A 79 2.25 -1.50 2.76
C ILE A 79 2.24 -1.71 4.28
N GLY A 80 1.91 -0.67 5.03
CA GLY A 80 1.77 -0.78 6.48
C GLY A 80 3.09 -0.99 7.24
N SER A 81 4.24 -0.64 6.66
CA SER A 81 5.55 -0.78 7.33
C SER A 81 5.67 0.01 8.63
N GLY A 82 4.78 0.98 8.86
CA GLY A 82 4.68 1.75 10.10
C GLY A 82 3.95 1.03 11.23
N TYR A 83 3.29 -0.11 10.97
CA TYR A 83 2.68 -0.91 12.04
C TYR A 83 3.76 -1.61 12.85
N ASN A 84 3.57 -1.60 14.18
CA ASN A 84 4.47 -2.29 15.09
C ASN A 84 4.34 -3.80 14.91
N HIS A 85 5.47 -4.44 14.64
CA HIS A 85 5.54 -5.89 14.50
C HIS A 85 6.85 -6.49 15.04
N ASP A 86 7.77 -5.68 15.56
CA ASP A 86 9.05 -6.18 16.09
C ASP A 86 8.87 -6.85 17.46
N SER A 87 9.14 -8.15 17.50
CA SER A 87 9.16 -8.99 18.70
C SER A 87 10.53 -9.05 19.40
N GLY A 88 11.58 -8.49 18.78
CA GLY A 88 12.97 -8.62 19.24
C GLY A 88 13.67 -9.95 18.89
N LEU A 89 12.97 -10.91 18.29
CA LEU A 89 13.51 -12.21 17.87
C LEU A 89 14.19 -12.15 16.50
N GLU A 90 15.33 -12.78 16.29
CA GLU A 90 16.14 -12.53 15.07
C GLU A 90 15.50 -12.99 13.75
N GLU A 91 14.72 -14.08 13.76
CA GLU A 91 14.16 -14.71 12.54
C GLU A 91 12.73 -14.23 12.19
N ASP A 92 12.13 -13.38 13.03
CA ASP A 92 10.78 -12.83 12.84
C ASP A 92 10.74 -11.66 11.85
N PHE A 93 9.56 -11.42 11.27
CA PHE A 93 9.30 -10.20 10.53
C PHE A 93 9.48 -8.97 11.44
N LYS A 94 10.20 -7.97 10.95
CA LYS A 94 10.57 -6.76 11.70
C LYS A 94 9.69 -5.56 11.39
N LEU A 95 9.04 -5.58 10.23
CA LEU A 95 8.12 -4.54 9.81
C LEU A 95 6.70 -5.09 9.85
N GLY A 96 5.75 -4.24 10.23
CA GLY A 96 4.35 -4.55 10.08
C GLY A 96 3.91 -4.56 8.62
N PHE A 97 2.72 -5.10 8.41
CA PHE A 97 2.10 -5.20 7.11
C PHE A 97 0.60 -4.90 7.23
N PHE A 98 0.01 -4.24 6.23
CA PHE A 98 -1.41 -3.94 6.24
C PHE A 98 -2.21 -5.05 5.56
N PHE A 99 -3.17 -5.62 6.28
CA PHE A 99 -4.09 -6.62 5.77
C PHE A 99 -5.52 -6.12 5.92
N ASP A 100 -6.38 -6.47 4.96
CA ASP A 100 -7.81 -6.37 5.18
C ASP A 100 -8.24 -7.32 6.32
N TYR A 101 -9.08 -6.82 7.23
CA TYR A 101 -9.45 -7.52 8.43
C TYR A 101 -10.39 -8.70 8.15
N THR A 102 -11.18 -8.64 7.07
CA THR A 102 -12.14 -9.70 6.73
C THR A 102 -11.48 -10.83 5.94
N THR A 103 -10.81 -10.49 4.85
CA THR A 103 -10.22 -11.45 3.90
C THR A 103 -8.83 -11.89 4.32
N GLY A 104 -8.09 -11.06 5.07
CA GLY A 104 -6.68 -11.28 5.36
C GLY A 104 -5.77 -11.05 4.15
N LEU A 105 -6.29 -10.51 3.05
CA LEU A 105 -5.53 -10.20 1.84
C LEU A 105 -4.88 -8.82 1.93
N PRO A 106 -3.81 -8.56 1.16
CA PRO A 106 -3.25 -7.22 1.07
C PRO A 106 -4.25 -6.31 0.35
N VAL A 107 -4.46 -5.12 0.88
CA VAL A 107 -5.32 -4.11 0.27
C VAL A 107 -4.62 -2.75 0.35
N ILE A 108 -4.75 -1.93 -0.68
CA ILE A 108 -4.20 -0.57 -0.67
C ILE A 108 -5.31 0.37 -0.22
N PRO A 109 -5.20 1.07 0.93
CA PRO A 109 -6.25 1.94 1.40
C PRO A 109 -6.58 3.06 0.41
N GLY A 110 -7.86 3.35 0.21
CA GLY A 110 -8.35 4.48 -0.60
C GLY A 110 -7.82 5.83 -0.10
N SER A 111 -7.56 5.94 1.20
CA SER A 111 -6.90 7.12 1.78
C SER A 111 -5.43 7.27 1.35
N SER A 112 -4.72 6.16 1.15
CA SER A 112 -3.33 6.16 0.64
C SER A 112 -3.31 6.50 -0.84
N ILE A 113 -4.25 5.95 -1.62
CA ILE A 113 -4.44 6.28 -3.04
C ILE A 113 -4.73 7.77 -3.18
N LYS A 114 -5.73 8.27 -2.46
CA LYS A 114 -6.07 9.69 -2.40
C LYS A 114 -4.88 10.57 -2.02
N GLY A 115 -4.05 10.11 -1.08
CA GLY A 115 -2.85 10.84 -0.65
C GLY A 115 -1.81 11.00 -1.75
N VAL A 116 -1.52 9.91 -2.50
CA VAL A 116 -0.58 9.95 -3.63
C VAL A 116 -1.13 10.83 -4.75
N LEU A 117 -2.39 10.63 -5.13
CA LEU A 117 -3.06 11.41 -6.17
C LEU A 117 -3.10 12.90 -5.84
N ARG A 118 -3.33 13.26 -4.58
CA ARG A 118 -3.32 14.66 -4.15
C ARG A 118 -1.90 15.26 -4.14
N SER A 119 -0.87 14.45 -3.91
CA SER A 119 0.50 14.94 -3.71
C SER A 119 1.10 15.60 -4.95
N VAL A 120 0.60 15.28 -6.15
CA VAL A 120 1.06 15.88 -7.40
C VAL A 120 0.48 17.27 -7.65
N PHE A 121 -0.58 17.66 -6.95
CA PHE A 121 -1.15 18.99 -7.12
C PHE A 121 -0.22 20.07 -6.51
N PRO A 122 -0.06 21.24 -7.17
CA PRO A 122 0.75 22.33 -6.67
C PRO A 122 0.23 22.86 -5.32
N SER A 123 1.09 22.94 -4.30
CA SER A 123 0.75 23.49 -3.00
C SER A 123 1.33 24.90 -2.80
N GLU A 124 0.70 25.71 -1.96
CA GLU A 124 1.25 27.01 -1.52
C GLU A 124 2.57 26.88 -0.76
N LYS A 125 2.89 25.68 -0.25
CA LYS A 125 4.14 25.38 0.46
C LYS A 125 5.29 24.97 -0.47
N ASP A 126 4.98 24.69 -1.73
CA ASP A 126 5.99 24.30 -2.72
C ASP A 126 6.76 25.55 -3.17
N ASP A 127 8.05 25.37 -3.47
CA ASP A 127 8.85 26.40 -4.13
C ASP A 127 8.40 26.60 -5.59
N GLU A 128 8.80 27.72 -6.20
CA GLU A 128 8.34 28.12 -7.54
C GLU A 128 8.64 27.04 -8.60
N GLU A 129 9.82 26.42 -8.52
CA GLU A 129 10.26 25.35 -9.42
C GLU A 129 9.40 24.09 -9.28
N LYS A 130 9.14 23.62 -8.06
CA LYS A 130 8.25 22.46 -7.83
C LYS A 130 6.82 22.75 -8.24
N ARG A 131 6.34 23.96 -8.00
CA ARG A 131 4.98 24.35 -8.41
C ARG A 131 4.84 24.27 -9.92
N GLU A 132 5.78 24.84 -10.66
CA GLU A 132 5.75 24.81 -12.11
C GLU A 132 5.86 23.38 -12.63
N GLY A 133 6.80 22.58 -12.12
CA GLY A 133 6.95 21.18 -12.55
C GLY A 133 5.70 20.33 -12.31
N LYS A 134 5.02 20.51 -11.17
CA LYS A 134 3.73 19.86 -10.89
C LYS A 134 2.62 20.30 -11.83
N ARG A 135 2.57 21.59 -12.17
CA ARG A 135 1.60 22.14 -13.12
C ARG A 135 1.85 21.58 -14.52
N GLU A 136 3.09 21.63 -14.99
CA GLU A 136 3.48 21.09 -16.31
C GLU A 136 3.15 19.61 -16.42
N TYR A 137 3.45 18.83 -15.38
CA TYR A 137 3.13 17.40 -15.31
C TYR A 137 1.63 17.11 -15.50
N ILE A 138 0.75 17.78 -14.74
CA ILE A 138 -0.70 17.58 -14.86
C ILE A 138 -1.21 18.04 -16.23
N ASN A 139 -0.69 19.17 -16.73
CA ASN A 139 -1.06 19.74 -18.03
C ASN A 139 -0.65 18.83 -19.20
N GLU A 140 0.51 18.17 -19.10
CA GLU A 140 0.99 17.20 -20.08
C GLU A 140 0.05 15.98 -20.16
N ILE A 141 -0.26 15.36 -19.02
CA ILE A 141 -1.16 14.20 -18.95
C ILE A 141 -2.54 14.53 -19.53
N LEU A 142 -3.10 15.68 -19.15
CA LEU A 142 -4.43 16.09 -19.59
C LEU A 142 -4.44 16.75 -20.96
N SER A 143 -3.28 17.03 -21.55
CA SER A 143 -3.14 17.81 -22.79
C SER A 143 -3.91 19.13 -22.76
N LYS A 144 -3.87 19.82 -21.62
CA LYS A 144 -4.56 21.10 -21.33
C LYS A 144 -3.58 22.11 -20.73
N ASP A 145 -3.97 23.38 -20.69
CA ASP A 145 -3.17 24.44 -20.06
C ASP A 145 -3.96 25.08 -18.91
N PHE A 146 -3.92 24.43 -17.75
CA PHE A 146 -4.50 24.98 -16.52
C PHE A 146 -3.54 25.95 -15.84
N SER A 147 -4.10 27.03 -15.32
CA SER A 147 -3.45 27.93 -14.35
C SER A 147 -3.35 27.29 -12.96
N PHE A 148 -2.55 27.90 -12.08
CA PHE A 148 -2.43 27.44 -10.69
C PHE A 148 -3.77 27.52 -9.93
N GLU A 149 -4.55 28.56 -10.20
CA GLU A 149 -5.87 28.76 -9.60
C GLU A 149 -6.84 27.66 -10.04
N GLU A 150 -6.86 27.30 -11.33
CA GLU A 150 -7.70 26.21 -11.84
C GLU A 150 -7.28 24.85 -11.28
N LEU A 151 -5.98 24.55 -11.20
CA LEU A 151 -5.50 23.31 -10.59
C LEU A 151 -5.88 23.21 -9.10
N LYS A 152 -5.87 24.34 -8.38
CA LYS A 152 -6.32 24.39 -6.99
C LYS A 152 -7.83 24.16 -6.86
N GLU A 153 -8.63 24.68 -7.78
CA GLU A 153 -10.07 24.39 -7.83
C GLU A 153 -10.35 22.92 -8.13
N ILE A 154 -9.60 22.33 -9.08
CA ILE A 154 -9.67 20.89 -9.40
C ILE A 154 -9.28 20.04 -8.18
N GLU A 155 -8.18 20.37 -7.49
CA GLU A 155 -7.76 19.68 -6.26
C GLU A 155 -8.88 19.69 -5.20
N LEU A 156 -9.48 20.86 -4.96
CA LEU A 156 -10.53 21.04 -3.96
C LEU A 156 -11.82 20.33 -4.33
N GLU A 157 -12.20 20.31 -5.61
CA GLU A 157 -13.37 19.59 -6.08
C GLU A 157 -13.19 18.08 -5.88
N ILE A 158 -12.07 17.52 -6.37
CA ILE A 158 -11.78 16.08 -6.32
C ILE A 158 -11.61 15.58 -4.87
N PHE A 159 -10.78 16.28 -4.09
CA PHE A 159 -10.33 15.74 -2.80
C PHE A 159 -11.11 16.27 -1.59
N GLU A 160 -11.75 17.44 -1.67
CA GLU A 160 -12.49 18.03 -0.55
C GLU A 160 -14.00 18.11 -0.80
N GLY A 161 -14.44 17.90 -2.05
CA GLY A 161 -15.82 18.09 -2.47
C GLY A 161 -16.24 19.54 -2.33
N ILE A 162 -15.36 20.48 -2.72
CA ILE A 162 -15.62 21.91 -2.69
C ILE A 162 -15.66 22.44 -4.13
N LYS A 163 -16.78 23.06 -4.51
CA LYS A 163 -16.98 23.66 -5.83
C LYS A 163 -17.49 25.09 -5.67
N GLY A 164 -16.82 26.06 -6.30
CA GLY A 164 -17.18 27.48 -6.16
C GLY A 164 -17.12 28.00 -4.71
N GLY A 165 -16.29 27.39 -3.85
CA GLY A 165 -16.18 27.73 -2.43
C GLY A 165 -17.19 27.07 -1.51
N GLU A 166 -18.14 26.28 -2.04
CA GLU A 166 -19.15 25.57 -1.25
C GLU A 166 -18.93 24.06 -1.24
N LYS A 167 -19.27 23.41 -0.13
CA LYS A 167 -19.22 21.95 -0.01
C LYS A 167 -20.39 21.31 -0.76
N ILE A 168 -20.09 20.48 -1.75
CA ILE A 168 -21.12 19.72 -2.47
C ILE A 168 -21.64 18.54 -1.62
N PRO A 169 -22.86 18.04 -1.85
CA PRO A 169 -23.41 16.89 -1.13
C PRO A 169 -22.51 15.65 -1.27
N MET A 170 -22.47 14.79 -0.23
CA MET A 170 -21.57 13.61 -0.23
C MET A 170 -21.77 12.67 -1.42
N LYS A 171 -23.01 12.54 -1.91
CA LYS A 171 -23.37 11.71 -3.07
C LYS A 171 -22.83 12.24 -4.41
N ASP A 172 -22.44 13.51 -4.45
CA ASP A 172 -21.97 14.20 -5.65
C ASP A 172 -20.44 14.40 -5.59
N ARG A 173 -19.74 13.71 -4.66
CA ARG A 173 -18.29 13.76 -4.50
C ARG A 173 -17.64 12.51 -5.07
N ASP A 174 -16.39 12.66 -5.48
CA ASP A 174 -15.56 11.52 -5.85
C ASP A 174 -15.27 10.62 -4.63
N ILE A 175 -15.40 9.30 -4.82
CA ILE A 175 -15.10 8.28 -3.79
C ILE A 175 -13.91 7.45 -4.23
N PHE A 176 -12.93 7.36 -3.34
CA PHE A 176 -11.70 6.57 -3.51
C PHE A 176 -11.86 5.29 -2.70
N TYR A 177 -12.11 4.16 -3.36
CA TYR A 177 -12.20 2.87 -2.69
C TYR A 177 -10.81 2.28 -2.46
N ASP A 178 -10.77 1.26 -1.61
CA ASP A 178 -9.57 0.46 -1.43
C ASP A 178 -9.27 -0.35 -2.70
N ALA A 179 -8.01 -0.37 -3.12
CA ALA A 179 -7.61 -1.20 -4.25
C ALA A 179 -7.34 -2.63 -3.79
N GLU A 180 -7.96 -3.57 -4.48
CA GLU A 180 -7.97 -4.99 -4.11
C GLU A 180 -7.12 -5.81 -5.07
N ILE A 181 -6.45 -6.82 -4.53
CA ILE A 181 -5.77 -7.81 -5.35
C ILE A 181 -6.79 -8.65 -6.14
N VAL A 182 -6.60 -8.75 -7.44
CA VAL A 182 -7.51 -9.48 -8.36
C VAL A 182 -6.83 -10.64 -9.08
N GLU A 183 -5.50 -10.57 -9.24
CA GLU A 183 -4.73 -11.62 -9.89
C GLU A 183 -3.35 -11.72 -9.25
N VAL A 184 -2.79 -12.93 -9.24
CA VAL A 184 -1.40 -13.18 -8.87
C VAL A 184 -0.77 -14.15 -9.84
N LYS A 185 0.49 -13.91 -10.19
CA LYS A 185 1.25 -14.83 -11.06
C LYS A 185 1.52 -16.16 -10.37
N ASP A 186 2.21 -16.13 -9.23
CA ASP A 186 2.67 -17.34 -8.52
C ASP A 186 2.19 -17.37 -7.06
N LYS A 187 2.42 -16.30 -6.31
CA LYS A 187 2.07 -16.17 -4.89
C LYS A 187 1.69 -14.73 -4.55
N ILE A 188 0.92 -14.55 -3.48
CA ILE A 188 0.52 -13.22 -3.00
C ILE A 188 1.68 -12.53 -2.28
N PHE A 189 2.38 -13.26 -1.42
CA PHE A 189 3.36 -12.70 -0.51
C PHE A 189 4.76 -13.23 -0.77
N GLU A 190 5.74 -12.37 -0.53
CA GLU A 190 7.15 -12.72 -0.45
C GLU A 190 7.76 -12.12 0.81
N ASP A 191 8.83 -12.71 1.29
CA ASP A 191 9.71 -12.07 2.25
C ASP A 191 10.89 -11.39 1.54
N ASP A 192 11.41 -10.36 2.20
CA ASP A 192 12.61 -9.65 1.77
C ASP A 192 13.37 -9.16 3.01
N TYR A 193 14.60 -8.66 2.82
CA TYR A 193 15.50 -8.29 3.90
C TYR A 193 16.08 -6.88 3.69
N LEU A 194 15.95 -6.03 4.71
CA LEU A 194 16.74 -4.81 4.79
C LEU A 194 18.00 -5.09 5.59
N CYS A 195 19.17 -4.76 5.04
CA CYS A 195 20.46 -5.00 5.68
C CYS A 195 21.19 -3.67 5.99
N PRO A 196 20.72 -2.85 6.95
CA PRO A 196 21.41 -1.62 7.32
C PRO A 196 22.76 -1.90 8.00
N HIS A 197 23.78 -1.11 7.64
CA HIS A 197 25.14 -1.21 8.22
C HIS A 197 25.38 -0.27 9.41
N GLY A 198 24.43 0.62 9.74
CA GLY A 198 24.61 1.65 10.77
C GLY A 198 25.79 2.58 10.46
N ASP A 199 26.46 3.09 11.50
CA ASP A 199 27.54 4.09 11.34
C ASP A 199 28.86 3.52 10.82
N ASN A 200 29.03 2.20 10.84
CA ASN A 200 30.27 1.55 10.38
C ASN A 200 29.97 0.60 9.21
N PRO A 201 30.24 1.03 7.96
CA PRO A 201 29.97 0.24 6.75
C PRO A 201 30.66 -1.14 6.71
N LEU A 202 31.74 -1.32 7.46
CA LEU A 202 32.53 -2.56 7.47
C LEU A 202 32.02 -3.59 8.48
N LYS A 203 31.10 -3.21 9.38
CA LYS A 203 30.47 -4.17 10.27
C LYS A 203 29.44 -5.01 9.51
N ALA A 204 29.31 -6.27 9.94
CA ALA A 204 28.27 -7.15 9.44
C ALA A 204 26.89 -6.50 9.64
N PRO A 205 26.06 -6.42 8.58
CA PRO A 205 24.74 -5.82 8.68
C PRO A 205 23.82 -6.68 9.56
N LYS A 206 22.76 -6.08 10.07
CA LYS A 206 21.69 -6.80 10.78
C LYS A 206 20.51 -6.99 9.83
N PRO A 207 20.28 -8.19 9.28
CA PRO A 207 19.15 -8.42 8.39
C PRO A 207 17.83 -8.18 9.13
N LEU A 208 16.95 -7.40 8.52
CA LEU A 208 15.59 -7.13 8.97
C LEU A 208 14.65 -7.76 7.95
N ARG A 209 14.15 -8.96 8.27
CA ARG A 209 13.17 -9.65 7.43
C ARG A 209 11.84 -8.89 7.45
N PHE A 210 11.16 -8.75 6.34
CA PHE A 210 9.82 -8.16 6.27
C PHE A 210 8.98 -8.83 5.18
N LEU A 211 7.66 -8.74 5.34
CA LEU A 211 6.69 -9.25 4.38
C LEU A 211 6.39 -8.17 3.33
N LYS A 212 6.26 -8.57 2.07
CA LYS A 212 5.83 -7.72 0.95
C LYS A 212 4.84 -8.48 0.07
N VAL A 213 4.08 -7.75 -0.75
CA VAL A 213 3.35 -8.35 -1.87
C VAL A 213 4.35 -8.71 -2.96
N ALA A 214 4.20 -9.91 -3.52
CA ALA A 214 5.06 -10.41 -4.59
C ALA A 214 4.93 -9.55 -5.86
N PRO A 215 6.02 -9.37 -6.63
CA PRO A 215 5.93 -8.85 -7.99
C PRO A 215 4.99 -9.71 -8.85
N GLY A 216 4.26 -9.06 -9.75
CA GLY A 216 3.29 -9.69 -10.64
C GLY A 216 1.89 -9.90 -10.05
N ALA A 217 1.64 -9.45 -8.81
CA ALA A 217 0.29 -9.27 -8.30
C ALA A 217 -0.39 -8.08 -8.99
N VAL A 218 -1.67 -8.22 -9.35
CA VAL A 218 -2.47 -7.19 -10.00
C VAL A 218 -3.48 -6.63 -9.02
N PHE A 219 -3.52 -5.31 -8.90
CA PHE A 219 -4.48 -4.56 -8.09
C PHE A 219 -5.49 -3.87 -8.99
N GLU A 220 -6.76 -3.99 -8.63
CA GLU A 220 -7.86 -3.25 -9.24
C GLU A 220 -8.15 -2.01 -8.41
N PHE A 221 -7.96 -0.84 -9.02
CA PHE A 221 -8.29 0.46 -8.46
C PHE A 221 -9.72 0.80 -8.84
N LYS A 222 -10.50 1.28 -7.86
CA LYS A 222 -11.93 1.52 -8.01
C LYS A 222 -12.28 2.90 -7.51
N PHE A 223 -13.04 3.64 -8.32
CA PHE A 223 -13.45 5.00 -8.02
C PHE A 223 -14.93 5.19 -8.37
N ASP A 224 -15.65 5.93 -7.55
CA ASP A 224 -16.92 6.55 -7.96
C ASP A 224 -16.59 7.99 -8.35
N LEU A 225 -16.41 8.24 -9.65
CA LEU A 225 -16.03 9.56 -10.18
C LEU A 225 -17.29 10.31 -10.61
N LYS A 226 -17.31 11.63 -10.37
CA LYS A 226 -18.41 12.51 -10.77
C LYS A 226 -17.93 13.55 -11.76
N GLU A 227 -18.77 13.87 -12.73
CA GLU A 227 -18.56 15.01 -13.64
C GLU A 227 -18.30 16.32 -12.88
N GLY A 228 -17.24 17.03 -13.26
CA GLY A 228 -16.76 18.23 -12.59
C GLY A 228 -16.07 19.22 -13.52
N ILE A 229 -15.05 19.93 -13.02
CA ILE A 229 -14.11 20.70 -13.86
C ILE A 229 -13.37 19.74 -14.80
N LEU A 230 -13.02 18.56 -14.30
CA LEU A 230 -12.56 17.43 -15.09
C LEU A 230 -13.70 16.42 -15.25
N GLY A 231 -13.81 15.82 -16.44
CA GLY A 231 -14.72 14.70 -16.69
C GLY A 231 -14.24 13.41 -16.03
N GLU A 232 -15.12 12.40 -15.96
CA GLU A 232 -14.81 11.12 -15.31
C GLU A 232 -13.60 10.41 -15.95
N GLU A 233 -13.55 10.36 -17.29
CA GLU A 233 -12.43 9.76 -18.06
C GLU A 233 -11.11 10.53 -17.89
N GLU A 234 -11.17 11.86 -17.75
CA GLU A 234 -9.99 12.69 -17.55
C GLU A 234 -9.38 12.45 -16.16
N LYS A 235 -10.24 12.37 -15.14
CA LYS A 235 -9.83 12.01 -13.78
C LYS A 235 -9.23 10.61 -13.74
N LYS A 236 -9.88 9.64 -14.40
CA LYS A 236 -9.39 8.26 -14.48
C LYS A 236 -8.01 8.17 -15.11
N SER A 237 -7.83 8.79 -16.28
CA SER A 237 -6.55 8.82 -17.00
C SER A 237 -5.47 9.49 -16.15
N LEU A 238 -5.78 10.63 -15.52
CA LEU A 238 -4.88 11.31 -14.62
C LEU A 238 -4.45 10.42 -13.45
N PHE A 239 -5.40 9.71 -12.83
CA PHE A 239 -5.11 8.86 -11.68
C PHE A 239 -4.28 7.64 -12.03
N GLU A 240 -4.53 7.04 -13.20
CA GLU A 240 -3.77 5.91 -13.72
C GLU A 240 -2.30 6.32 -13.97
N GLU A 241 -2.06 7.41 -14.71
CA GLU A 241 -0.72 7.92 -15.00
C GLU A 241 0.04 8.31 -13.72
N ILE A 242 -0.61 9.00 -12.78
CA ILE A 242 0.03 9.34 -11.48
C ILE A 242 0.49 8.08 -10.74
N LEU A 243 -0.32 7.03 -10.72
CA LEU A 243 0.02 5.79 -10.03
C LEU A 243 1.14 5.02 -10.75
N LEU A 244 1.18 5.05 -12.08
CA LEU A 244 2.27 4.47 -12.88
C LEU A 244 3.60 5.18 -12.61
N ASP A 245 3.61 6.52 -12.54
CA ASP A 245 4.84 7.29 -12.40
C ASP A 245 5.40 7.34 -10.97
N LEU A 246 4.53 7.49 -9.96
CA LEU A 246 4.99 7.65 -8.57
C LEU A 246 5.03 6.32 -7.80
N GLY A 247 4.15 5.39 -8.15
CA GLY A 247 3.88 4.21 -7.35
C GLY A 247 3.20 4.53 -6.01
N ILE A 248 3.00 3.50 -5.19
CA ILE A 248 2.31 3.62 -3.90
C ILE A 248 2.93 2.73 -2.83
N GLY A 249 2.76 3.13 -1.56
CA GLY A 249 3.26 2.38 -0.42
C GLY A 249 4.60 2.91 0.09
N ALA A 250 5.32 2.08 0.82
CA ALA A 250 6.59 2.46 1.43
C ALA A 250 7.78 2.20 0.49
N LYS A 251 8.82 3.02 0.62
CA LYS A 251 10.12 2.84 -0.06
C LYS A 251 10.05 2.93 -1.60
N THR A 252 9.16 3.76 -2.13
CA THR A 252 9.06 4.05 -3.58
C THR A 252 10.37 4.55 -4.19
N ASN A 253 11.14 5.35 -3.46
CA ASN A 253 12.46 5.84 -3.90
C ASN A 253 13.51 4.75 -4.18
N VAL A 254 13.30 3.51 -3.71
CA VAL A 254 14.17 2.36 -3.99
C VAL A 254 13.45 1.27 -4.80
N GLY A 255 12.36 1.66 -5.47
CA GLY A 255 11.63 0.84 -6.45
C GLY A 255 10.41 0.09 -5.93
N TYR A 256 10.13 0.07 -4.63
CA TYR A 256 8.94 -0.63 -4.11
C TYR A 256 7.64 0.06 -4.55
N GLY A 257 6.61 -0.74 -4.80
CA GLY A 257 5.27 -0.24 -5.09
C GLY A 257 5.13 0.46 -6.43
N GLN A 258 6.01 0.15 -7.39
CA GLN A 258 5.92 0.57 -8.78
C GLN A 258 5.00 -0.36 -9.57
N PHE A 259 4.40 0.16 -10.64
CA PHE A 259 3.39 -0.53 -11.44
C PHE A 259 3.73 -0.57 -12.94
N GLU A 260 3.08 -1.49 -13.66
CA GLU A 260 3.00 -1.59 -15.13
C GLU A 260 1.59 -2.00 -15.58
#